data_AF-A0A7K2MUH2-F1
#
_entry.id   AF-A0A7K2MUH2-F1
#
_cell.length_a   1.000
_cell.length_b   1.000
_cell.length_c   1.000
_cell.angle_alpha   90.00
_cell.angle_beta   90.00
_cell.angle_gamma   90.00
#
_symmetry.space_group_name_H-M   'P 1'
#
loop_
_entity.id
_entity.type
_entity.pdbx_description
1 polymer ?
#
loop_
_entity_poly.entity_id
_entity_poly.type
_entity_poly.pdbx_seq_one_letter_code
_entity_poly.pdbx_strand_id
1 'polypeptide(L)'
;PHVPVAEGGFTVDSGMAAMASLLAEHPDTDGVFTANDLMAQGAVQVLRDHGRRVPQDVAVVGFDDSSVAVTCRPRLTTVRQPVEEMAATMARLLDDHIKGARTEPTSVIFDPELVVRDSA
;
A
#
# COMPACT_ATOMS: atom_id res chain seq x y z
N PRO A 1 -1.53 3.80 -22.57
CA PRO A 1 -1.74 2.42 -22.05
C PRO A 1 -2.66 2.47 -20.83
N HIS A 2 -3.75 1.69 -20.83
CA HIS A 2 -4.64 1.57 -19.69
C HIS A 2 -4.08 0.50 -18.75
N VAL A 3 -3.73 0.85 -17.52
CA VAL A 3 -3.33 -0.14 -16.50
C VAL A 3 -4.63 -0.69 -15.89
N PRO A 4 -4.83 -2.02 -15.85
CA PRO A 4 -5.98 -2.61 -15.17
C PRO A 4 -6.07 -2.17 -13.71
N VAL A 5 -7.29 -1.95 -13.22
CA VAL A 5 -7.56 -1.52 -11.84
C VAL A 5 -8.73 -2.31 -11.29
N ALA A 6 -8.60 -2.79 -10.06
CA ALA A 6 -9.69 -3.34 -9.27
C ALA A 6 -9.76 -2.57 -7.94
N GLU A 7 -10.96 -2.11 -7.59
CA GLU A 7 -11.21 -1.36 -6.37
C GLU A 7 -11.17 -2.28 -5.14
N GLY A 8 -10.64 -1.75 -4.03
CA GLY A 8 -10.61 -2.44 -2.74
C GLY A 8 -11.06 -1.53 -1.61
N GLY A 9 -10.86 -1.98 -0.37
CA GLY A 9 -11.36 -1.30 0.83
C GLY A 9 -10.37 -1.27 1.98
N PHE A 10 -9.07 -1.32 1.70
CA PHE A 10 -7.99 -1.32 2.69
C PHE A 10 -7.99 -2.52 3.65
N THR A 11 -8.72 -3.59 3.34
CA THR A 11 -8.75 -4.85 4.11
C THR A 11 -8.10 -6.00 3.35
N VAL A 12 -7.68 -7.03 4.08
CA VAL A 12 -7.15 -8.28 3.48
C VAL A 12 -8.16 -8.88 2.52
N ASP A 13 -9.41 -9.06 2.95
CA ASP A 13 -10.48 -9.65 2.14
C ASP A 13 -10.75 -8.86 0.86
N SER A 14 -10.70 -7.52 0.92
CA SER A 14 -10.84 -6.69 -0.28
C SER A 14 -9.67 -6.84 -1.23
N GLY A 15 -8.44 -7.00 -0.72
CA GLY A 15 -7.26 -7.30 -1.53
C GLY A 15 -7.33 -8.66 -2.20
N MET A 16 -7.90 -9.66 -1.52
CA MET A 16 -8.15 -10.97 -2.10
C MET A 16 -9.17 -10.88 -3.25
N ALA A 17 -10.32 -10.24 -3.01
CA ALA A 17 -11.36 -10.07 -4.04
C ALA A 17 -10.84 -9.32 -5.27
N ALA A 18 -10.11 -8.22 -5.05
CA ALA A 18 -9.52 -7.41 -6.13
C ALA A 18 -8.49 -8.20 -6.94
N MET A 19 -7.57 -8.92 -6.28
CA MET A 19 -6.57 -9.73 -6.98
C MET A 19 -7.19 -10.88 -7.78
N ALA A 20 -8.26 -11.50 -7.26
CA ALA A 20 -8.96 -12.57 -7.96
C ALA A 20 -9.64 -12.05 -9.23
N SER A 21 -10.28 -10.88 -9.18
CA SER A 21 -10.84 -10.21 -10.37
C SER A 21 -9.75 -9.85 -11.38
N LEU A 22 -8.63 -9.27 -10.93
CA LEU A 22 -7.50 -8.95 -11.80
C LEU A 22 -6.94 -10.18 -12.50
N LEU A 23 -6.74 -11.31 -11.81
CA LEU A 23 -6.25 -12.54 -12.45
C LEU A 23 -7.26 -13.14 -13.42
N ALA A 24 -8.56 -13.01 -13.16
CA ALA A 24 -9.60 -13.53 -14.04
C ALA A 24 -9.69 -12.74 -15.35
N GLU A 25 -9.56 -11.41 -15.28
CA GLU A 25 -9.65 -10.51 -16.43
C GLU A 25 -8.31 -10.35 -17.15
N HIS A 26 -7.21 -10.44 -16.40
CA HIS A 26 -5.83 -10.20 -16.85
C HIS A 26 -4.90 -11.33 -16.35
N PRO A 27 -5.00 -12.54 -16.92
CA PRO A 27 -4.25 -13.71 -16.48
C PRO A 27 -2.73 -13.60 -16.67
N ASP A 28 -2.27 -12.63 -17.47
CA ASP A 28 -0.86 -12.33 -17.75
C ASP A 28 -0.28 -11.23 -16.83
N THR A 29 -1.02 -10.82 -15.79
CA THR A 29 -0.52 -9.87 -14.77
C THR A 29 0.80 -10.38 -14.18
N ASP A 30 1.86 -9.57 -14.27
CA ASP A 30 3.22 -9.86 -13.78
C ASP A 30 3.64 -8.97 -12.60
N GLY A 31 2.82 -7.99 -12.24
CA GLY A 31 3.03 -7.11 -11.11
C GLY A 31 1.75 -6.44 -10.64
N VAL A 32 1.65 -6.20 -9.34
CA VAL A 32 0.55 -5.45 -8.73
C VAL A 32 1.08 -4.47 -7.69
N PHE A 33 0.58 -3.24 -7.75
CA PHE A 33 0.72 -2.25 -6.71
C PHE A 33 -0.60 -2.16 -5.94
N THR A 34 -0.55 -2.25 -4.61
CA THR A 34 -1.74 -2.20 -3.75
C THR A 34 -1.76 -0.94 -2.91
N ALA A 35 -2.97 -0.49 -2.56
CA ALA A 35 -3.17 0.76 -1.83
C ALA A 35 -2.74 0.71 -0.35
N ASN A 36 -2.59 -0.49 0.24
CA ASN A 36 -1.95 -0.71 1.53
C ASN A 36 -1.40 -2.13 1.67
N ASP A 37 -0.65 -2.38 2.75
CA ASP A 37 -0.04 -3.68 3.04
C ASP A 37 -1.06 -4.79 3.37
N LEU A 38 -2.23 -4.44 3.95
CA LEU A 38 -3.29 -5.43 4.20
C LEU A 38 -3.84 -6.00 2.90
N MET A 39 -4.10 -5.13 1.91
CA MET A 39 -4.50 -5.56 0.58
C MET A 39 -3.38 -6.32 -0.13
N ALA A 40 -2.12 -5.92 0.02
CA ALA A 40 -0.96 -6.68 -0.50
C ALA A 40 -0.91 -8.10 0.07
N GLN A 41 -1.15 -8.26 1.38
CA GLN A 41 -1.22 -9.57 2.02
C GLN A 41 -2.35 -10.42 1.41
N GLY A 42 -3.53 -9.83 1.18
CA GLY A 42 -4.65 -10.49 0.50
C GLY A 42 -4.29 -10.92 -0.93
N ALA A 43 -3.64 -10.03 -1.69
CA ALA A 43 -3.18 -10.33 -3.04
C ALA A 43 -2.17 -11.49 -3.07
N VAL A 44 -1.19 -11.50 -2.17
CA VAL A 44 -0.21 -12.60 -2.03
C VAL A 44 -0.90 -13.94 -1.73
N GLN A 45 -1.95 -13.93 -0.89
CA GLN A 45 -2.71 -15.16 -0.61
C GLN A 45 -3.39 -15.68 -1.87
N VAL A 46 -4.09 -14.82 -2.61
CA VAL A 46 -4.79 -15.21 -3.85
C VAL A 46 -3.82 -15.68 -4.92
N LEU A 47 -2.69 -14.99 -5.09
CA LEU A 47 -1.64 -15.40 -6.03
C LEU A 47 -1.14 -16.81 -5.72
N ARG A 48 -0.85 -17.09 -4.44
CA ARG A 48 -0.43 -18.42 -3.99
C ARG A 48 -1.51 -19.48 -4.23
N ASP A 49 -2.77 -19.17 -3.94
CA ASP A 49 -3.89 -20.10 -4.14
C ASP A 49 -4.13 -20.41 -5.62
N HIS A 50 -3.71 -19.52 -6.53
CA HIS A 50 -3.70 -19.72 -7.98
C HIS A 50 -2.37 -20.26 -8.52
N GLY A 51 -1.47 -20.72 -7.64
CA GLY A 51 -0.18 -21.30 -8.01
C GLY A 51 0.84 -20.31 -8.58
N ARG A 52 0.64 -19.00 -8.40
CA ARG A 52 1.58 -17.95 -8.81
C ARG A 52 2.58 -17.68 -7.69
N ARG A 53 3.87 -17.68 -8.05
CA ARG A 53 4.97 -17.37 -7.14
C ARG A 53 5.17 -15.86 -7.07
N VAL A 54 5.37 -15.37 -5.85
CA VAL A 54 5.77 -13.98 -5.60
C VAL A 54 7.24 -13.99 -5.16
N PRO A 55 8.14 -13.26 -5.83
CA PRO A 55 7.91 -12.30 -6.92
C PRO A 55 7.97 -12.88 -8.34
N GLN A 56 8.32 -14.16 -8.51
CA GLN A 56 8.82 -14.66 -9.80
C GLN A 56 7.78 -14.67 -10.93
N ASP A 57 6.52 -14.90 -10.59
CA ASP A 57 5.41 -14.87 -11.56
C ASP A 57 4.65 -13.55 -11.45
N VAL A 58 4.46 -13.03 -10.22
CA VAL A 58 3.83 -11.72 -9.97
C VAL A 58 4.56 -10.99 -8.86
N ALA A 59 5.14 -9.83 -9.16
CA ALA A 59 5.71 -8.94 -8.16
C ALA A 59 4.59 -8.19 -7.40
N VAL A 60 4.77 -7.97 -6.09
CA VAL A 60 3.79 -7.27 -5.25
C VAL A 60 4.46 -6.12 -4.52
N VAL A 61 3.95 -4.91 -4.70
CA VAL A 61 4.34 -3.71 -3.95
C VAL A 61 3.15 -3.20 -3.14
N GLY A 62 3.34 -3.04 -1.83
CA GLY A 62 2.35 -2.48 -0.91
C GLY A 62 2.53 -0.98 -0.64
N PHE A 63 1.83 -0.52 0.39
CA PHE A 63 1.90 0.84 0.92
C PHE A 63 1.71 0.78 2.45
N ASP A 64 2.39 1.68 3.17
CA ASP A 64 2.39 1.93 4.64
C ASP A 64 3.68 1.51 5.36
N ASP A 65 4.36 0.46 4.93
CA ASP A 65 5.44 -0.19 5.71
C ASP A 65 5.02 -0.59 7.14
N SER A 66 3.82 -1.13 7.24
CA SER A 66 3.20 -1.61 8.48
C SER A 66 3.84 -2.91 8.99
N SER A 67 3.38 -3.40 10.14
CA SER A 67 3.76 -4.72 10.67
C SER A 67 3.44 -5.87 9.70
N VAL A 68 2.45 -5.69 8.81
CA VAL A 68 2.12 -6.67 7.77
C VAL A 68 3.26 -6.82 6.77
N ALA A 69 3.96 -5.73 6.42
CA ALA A 69 5.07 -5.78 5.46
C ALA A 69 6.20 -6.70 5.91
N VAL A 70 6.48 -6.77 7.22
CA VAL A 70 7.55 -7.62 7.78
C VAL A 70 7.08 -9.04 8.14
N THR A 71 5.80 -9.23 8.41
CA THR A 71 5.22 -10.52 8.80
C THR A 71 4.66 -11.33 7.63
N CYS A 72 4.34 -10.69 6.50
CA CYS A 72 3.94 -11.35 5.27
C CYS A 72 5.05 -12.29 4.76
N ARG A 73 4.67 -13.29 3.96
CA ARG A 73 5.57 -14.24 3.30
C ARG A 73 5.20 -14.31 1.82
N PRO A 74 6.03 -13.79 0.90
CA PRO A 74 7.30 -13.07 1.15
C PRO A 74 7.13 -11.74 1.91
N ARG A 75 8.20 -11.20 2.50
CA ARG A 75 8.13 -9.86 3.12
C ARG A 75 7.89 -8.82 2.04
N LEU A 76 7.02 -7.85 2.30
CA LEU A 76 6.53 -6.92 1.28
C LEU A 76 7.53 -5.80 1.00
N THR A 77 7.87 -5.62 -0.26
CA THR A 77 8.31 -4.33 -0.81
C THR A 77 7.14 -3.36 -0.69
N THR A 78 7.33 -2.17 -0.12
CA THR A 78 6.23 -1.27 0.25
C THR A 78 6.69 0.17 0.36
N VAL A 79 5.79 1.12 0.11
CA VAL A 79 6.05 2.55 0.27
C VAL A 79 5.80 2.96 1.71
N ARG A 80 6.85 3.37 2.43
CA ARG A 80 6.79 3.92 3.78
C ARG A 80 6.39 5.39 3.74
N GLN A 81 5.40 5.75 4.55
CA GLN A 81 5.03 7.13 4.82
C GLN A 81 5.61 7.58 6.16
N PRO A 82 6.11 8.83 6.32
CA PRO A 82 6.62 9.33 7.60
C PRO A 82 5.45 9.72 8.53
N VAL A 83 4.61 8.75 8.90
CA VAL A 83 3.34 8.97 9.63
C VAL A 83 3.52 9.67 10.98
N GLU A 84 4.64 9.44 11.66
CA GLU A 84 4.96 10.13 12.92
C GLU A 84 5.21 11.63 12.69
N GLU A 85 5.94 11.98 11.63
CA GLU A 85 6.20 13.37 11.26
C GLU A 85 4.93 14.07 10.76
N MET A 86 4.11 13.34 9.99
CA MET A 86 2.79 13.80 9.54
C MET A 86 1.90 14.14 10.75
N ALA A 87 1.80 13.22 11.72
CA ALA A 87 1.01 13.43 12.93
C ALA A 87 1.52 14.61 13.78
N ALA A 88 2.85 14.71 13.98
CA ALA A 88 3.46 15.82 14.69
C ALA A 88 3.21 17.16 13.98
N THR A 89 3.22 17.17 12.65
CA THR A 89 2.92 18.36 11.85
C THR A 89 1.45 18.75 11.92
N MET A 90 0.54 17.78 11.84
CA MET A 90 -0.90 18.01 12.02
C MET A 90 -1.20 18.63 13.39
N ALA A 91 -0.60 18.10 14.46
CA ALA A 91 -0.79 18.63 15.81
C ALA A 91 -0.29 20.08 15.95
N ARG A 92 0.88 20.39 15.37
CA ARG A 92 1.43 21.76 15.36
C ARG A 92 0.54 22.73 14.58
N LEU A 93 0.09 22.34 13.39
CA LEU A 93 -0.78 23.18 12.56
C LEU A 93 -2.11 23.48 13.25
N LEU A 94 -2.68 22.50 13.97
CA LEU A 94 -3.89 22.69 14.76
C LEU A 94 -3.66 23.64 15.95
N ASP A 95 -2.56 23.48 16.68
CA ASP A 95 -2.22 24.34 17.81
C ASP A 95 -1.99 25.80 17.37
N ASP A 96 -1.26 26.01 16.28
CA ASP A 96 -1.05 27.33 15.68
C ASP A 96 -2.38 28.00 15.28
N HIS A 97 -3.33 27.20 14.76
CA HIS A 97 -4.66 27.68 14.39
C HIS A 97 -5.48 28.09 15.60
N ILE A 98 -5.51 27.27 16.64
CA ILE A 98 -6.23 27.55 17.89
C ILE A 98 -5.68 28.80 18.58
N LYS A 99 -4.36 29.01 18.55
CA LYS A 99 -3.70 30.18 19.14
C LYS A 99 -3.82 31.45 18.29
N GLY A 100 -4.36 31.35 17.08
CA GLY A 100 -4.39 32.46 16.13
C GLY A 100 -3.00 32.87 15.60
N ALA A 101 -1.98 32.04 15.82
CA ALA A 101 -0.64 32.24 15.27
C ALA A 101 -0.61 32.01 13.76
N ARG A 102 -1.56 31.21 13.24
CA ARG A 102 -1.77 31.00 11.80
C ARG A 102 -3.24 30.74 11.47
N THR A 103 -3.84 31.61 10.66
CA THR A 103 -5.26 31.52 10.28
C THR A 103 -5.49 31.03 8.85
N GLU A 104 -4.47 31.08 7.99
CA GLU A 104 -4.56 30.63 6.61
C GLU A 104 -4.39 29.10 6.49
N PRO A 105 -5.14 28.43 5.59
CA PRO A 105 -4.96 27.02 5.30
C PRO A 105 -3.51 26.71 4.88
N THR A 106 -2.88 25.75 5.55
CA THR A 106 -1.53 25.28 5.22
C THR A 106 -1.58 23.84 4.74
N SER A 107 -0.93 23.57 3.61
CA SER A 107 -0.69 22.22 3.11
C SER A 107 0.79 21.87 3.26
N VAL A 108 1.09 20.68 3.75
CA VAL A 108 2.45 20.13 3.86
C VAL A 108 2.46 18.80 3.12
N ILE A 109 3.43 18.64 2.23
CA ILE A 109 3.66 17.41 1.46
C ILE A 109 4.90 16.73 2.05
N PHE A 110 4.82 15.41 2.22
CA PHE A 110 5.90 14.59 2.73
C PHE A 110 6.39 13.65 1.62
N ASP A 111 7.70 13.45 1.56
CA ASP A 111 8.30 12.50 0.63
C ASP A 111 8.24 11.09 1.22
N PRO A 112 7.62 10.12 0.51
CA PRO A 112 7.64 8.73 0.94
C PRO A 112 8.96 8.04 0.56
N GLU A 113 9.23 6.90 1.19
CA GLU A 113 10.40 6.05 0.91
C GLU A 113 9.95 4.67 0.41
N LEU A 114 10.52 4.18 -0.70
CA LEU A 114 10.30 2.79 -1.12
C LEU A 114 11.22 1.86 -0.33
N VAL A 115 10.63 0.96 0.47
CA VAL A 115 11.36 -0.06 1.22
C VAL A 115 11.32 -1.37 0.44
N VAL A 116 12.43 -1.71 -0.21
CA VAL A 116 12.55 -2.94 -1.03
C VAL A 116 12.79 -4.16 -0.13
N ARG A 117 12.02 -5.23 -0.38
CA ARG A 117 12.11 -6.53 0.30
C ARG A 117 11.97 -7.68 -0.70
N ASP A 118 11.30 -8.77 -0.30
CA ASP A 118 11.37 -10.05 -0.98
C ASP A 118 10.25 -10.22 -2.03
N SER A 119 9.23 -9.35 -2.02
CA SER A 119 8.04 -9.48 -2.88
C SER A 119 8.10 -8.74 -4.21
N ALA A 120 9.11 -7.91 -4.44
CA ALA A 120 9.39 -7.21 -5.69
C ALA A 120 10.85 -6.76 -5.73
#